data_AF-A0A7C4UTA1-F1
#
_entry.id   AF-A0A7C4UTA1-F1
#
_cell.length_a   1.000
_cell.length_b   1.000
_cell.length_c   1.000
_cell.angle_alpha   90.00
_cell.angle_beta   90.00
_cell.angle_gamma   90.00
#
_symmetry.space_group_name_H-M   'P 1'
#
loop_
_entity.id
_entity.type
_entity.pdbx_description
1 polymer ?
#
loop_
_entity_poly.entity_id
_entity_poly.type
_entity_poly.pdbx_seq_one_letter_code
_entity_poly.pdbx_strand_id
1 'polypeptide(L)'
;MDLVIEAGAYNGEYELGGLALKSLTVSDGAADVSLSFSEPNLIEMTELRYSTGASDVRLEGLANANFSTLVFDGGAGNYTLDFSGELQRDATVSIDSGLSDLRIVVPVGVNAIVTIDGGLTDINTSDGWSQSGGVYTQKGEGPTLTIVVNMGAGNITITD
;
A
#
# COMPACT_ATOMS: atom_id res chain seq x y z
N MET A 1 8.84 -15.82 10.18
CA MET A 1 9.05 -16.53 8.90
C MET A 1 9.31 -15.49 7.84
N ASP A 2 10.13 -15.80 6.84
CA ASP A 2 10.36 -14.92 5.70
C ASP A 2 9.69 -15.58 4.49
N LEU A 3 8.80 -14.86 3.79
CA LEU A 3 8.07 -15.38 2.64
C LEU A 3 8.49 -14.64 1.37
N VAL A 4 8.83 -15.41 0.33
CA VAL A 4 9.20 -14.89 -0.99
C VAL A 4 8.34 -15.56 -2.05
N ILE A 5 7.71 -14.74 -2.90
CA ILE A 5 6.88 -15.17 -4.02
C ILE A 5 7.46 -14.53 -5.29
N GLU A 6 7.84 -15.35 -6.26
CA GLU A 6 8.37 -14.91 -7.55
C GLU A 6 7.61 -15.58 -8.69
N ALA A 7 7.02 -14.79 -9.57
CA ALA A 7 6.25 -15.31 -10.70
C ALA A 7 6.39 -14.40 -11.92
N GLY A 8 6.39 -14.97 -13.13
CA GLY A 8 6.47 -14.19 -14.36
C GLY A 8 5.13 -13.52 -14.68
N ALA A 9 4.15 -14.33 -15.06
CA ALA A 9 2.79 -13.87 -15.28
C ALA A 9 1.79 -14.86 -14.69
N TYR A 10 0.84 -14.39 -13.91
CA TYR A 10 -0.08 -15.23 -13.17
C TYR A 10 -1.28 -14.46 -12.62
N ASN A 11 -2.29 -15.21 -12.19
CA ASN A 11 -3.36 -14.69 -11.34
C ASN A 11 -3.18 -15.28 -9.95
N GLY A 12 -3.26 -14.44 -8.91
CA GLY A 12 -2.97 -14.82 -7.53
C GLY A 12 -4.06 -14.39 -6.56
N GLU A 13 -4.44 -15.31 -5.68
CA GLU A 13 -5.24 -15.01 -4.48
C GLU A 13 -4.46 -15.50 -3.26
N TYR A 14 -4.12 -14.58 -2.37
CA TYR A 14 -3.33 -14.85 -1.16
C TYR A 14 -4.05 -14.33 0.08
N GLU A 15 -4.18 -15.19 1.10
CA GLU A 15 -4.58 -14.77 2.45
C GLU A 15 -3.40 -15.04 3.40
N LEU A 16 -2.83 -13.98 3.95
CA LEU A 16 -1.61 -14.01 4.76
C LEU A 16 -1.84 -13.52 6.20
N GLY A 17 -3.08 -13.20 6.58
CA GLY A 17 -3.45 -12.85 7.93
C GLY A 17 -3.27 -14.00 8.92
N GLY A 18 -3.04 -13.65 10.19
CA GLY A 18 -2.85 -14.64 11.27
C GLY A 18 -1.55 -15.47 11.17
N LEU A 19 -0.69 -15.18 10.19
CA LEU A 19 0.64 -15.78 10.08
C LEU A 19 1.64 -15.10 11.04
N ALA A 20 2.87 -15.61 11.10
CA ALA A 20 3.98 -15.01 11.85
C ALA A 20 5.12 -14.62 10.89
N LEU A 21 4.86 -13.63 10.05
CA LEU A 21 5.78 -13.13 9.03
C LEU A 21 6.67 -12.02 9.57
N LYS A 22 7.99 -12.18 9.40
CA LYS A 22 8.99 -11.15 9.68
C LYS A 22 9.28 -10.30 8.44
N SER A 23 9.15 -10.89 7.26
CA SER A 23 9.21 -10.20 5.97
C SER A 23 8.34 -10.90 4.93
N LEU A 24 7.90 -10.11 3.95
CA LEU A 24 7.21 -10.56 2.75
C LEU A 24 7.82 -9.86 1.54
N THR A 25 8.25 -10.64 0.54
CA THR A 25 8.66 -10.14 -0.77
C THR A 25 7.84 -10.80 -1.86
N VAL A 26 7.18 -10.00 -2.69
CA VAL A 26 6.48 -10.45 -3.89
C VAL A 26 7.09 -9.74 -5.10
N SER A 27 7.49 -10.52 -6.11
CA SER A 27 8.05 -10.01 -7.36
C SER A 27 7.33 -10.65 -8.54
N ASP A 28 6.62 -9.86 -9.33
CA ASP A 28 5.93 -10.32 -10.52
C ASP A 28 6.07 -9.44 -11.77
N GLY A 29 5.84 -10.04 -12.93
CA GLY A 29 5.97 -9.38 -14.23
C GLY A 29 4.65 -8.79 -14.71
N ALA A 30 3.68 -9.65 -15.02
CA ALA A 30 2.33 -9.25 -15.43
C ALA A 30 1.28 -10.08 -14.72
N ALA A 31 0.50 -9.48 -13.84
CA ALA A 31 -0.31 -10.22 -12.89
C ALA A 31 -1.69 -9.59 -12.63
N ASP A 32 -2.63 -10.42 -12.20
CA ASP A 32 -3.87 -10.01 -11.53
C ASP A 32 -3.86 -10.62 -10.13
N VAL A 33 -3.60 -9.81 -9.11
CA VAL A 33 -3.33 -10.29 -7.75
C VAL A 33 -4.25 -9.64 -6.75
N SER A 34 -4.86 -10.47 -5.92
CA SER A 34 -5.47 -10.08 -4.65
C SER A 34 -4.68 -10.72 -3.51
N LEU A 35 -4.15 -9.89 -2.62
CA LEU A 35 -3.44 -10.32 -1.42
C LEU A 35 -4.06 -9.62 -0.22
N SER A 36 -4.48 -10.39 0.77
CA SER A 36 -5.17 -9.90 1.95
C SER A 36 -4.49 -10.33 3.25
N PHE A 37 -4.63 -9.46 4.26
CA PHE A 37 -4.39 -9.78 5.66
C PHE A 37 -5.69 -9.63 6.44
N SER A 38 -6.52 -10.68 6.44
CA SER A 38 -7.83 -10.67 7.11
C SER A 38 -7.73 -10.63 8.64
N GLU A 39 -6.61 -11.11 9.19
CA GLU A 39 -6.29 -11.12 10.61
C GLU A 39 -4.89 -10.52 10.87
N PRO A 40 -4.63 -9.91 12.05
CA PRO A 40 -3.31 -9.39 12.39
C PRO A 40 -2.19 -10.44 12.29
N ASN A 41 -1.07 -10.03 11.69
CA ASN A 41 0.18 -10.78 11.70
C ASN A 41 0.67 -10.91 13.15
N LEU A 42 0.94 -12.14 13.57
CA LEU A 42 1.19 -12.51 14.98
C LEU A 42 2.50 -11.95 15.55
N ILE A 43 3.37 -11.43 14.69
CA ILE A 43 4.64 -10.82 15.06
C ILE A 43 4.85 -9.54 14.27
N GLU A 44 5.79 -8.71 14.72
CA GLU A 44 6.24 -7.55 13.94
C GLU A 44 6.88 -8.00 12.62
N MET A 45 6.44 -7.39 11.52
CA MET A 45 7.07 -7.49 10.21
C MET A 45 8.00 -6.28 10.03
N THR A 46 9.25 -6.52 9.63
CA THR A 46 10.19 -5.42 9.37
C THR A 46 9.89 -4.77 8.02
N GLU A 47 9.70 -5.59 6.98
CA GLU A 47 9.55 -5.12 5.60
C GLU A 47 8.51 -5.95 4.83
N LEU A 48 7.62 -5.25 4.14
CA LEU A 48 6.79 -5.76 3.05
C LEU A 48 7.27 -5.13 1.75
N ARG A 49 7.72 -5.94 0.79
CA ARG A 49 8.14 -5.48 -0.54
C ARG A 49 7.25 -6.10 -1.60
N TYR A 50 6.72 -5.27 -2.50
CA TYR A 50 5.96 -5.71 -3.66
C TYR A 50 6.51 -5.03 -4.91
N SER A 51 6.94 -5.82 -5.90
CA SER A 51 7.41 -5.32 -7.19
C SER A 51 6.62 -5.96 -8.32
N THR A 52 6.10 -5.13 -9.23
CA THR A 52 5.29 -5.56 -10.37
C THR A 52 5.62 -4.77 -11.63
N GLY A 53 5.58 -5.45 -12.78
CA GLY A 53 5.66 -4.81 -14.10
C GLY A 53 4.34 -4.20 -14.56
N ALA A 54 3.53 -4.97 -15.29
CA ALA A 54 2.26 -4.52 -15.87
C ALA A 54 1.07 -5.33 -15.34
N SER A 55 0.35 -4.80 -14.35
CA SER A 55 -0.53 -5.62 -13.51
C SER A 55 -1.74 -4.88 -12.94
N ASP A 56 -2.73 -5.66 -12.52
CA ASP A 56 -3.80 -5.23 -11.63
C ASP A 56 -3.55 -5.85 -10.24
N VAL A 57 -3.31 -5.03 -9.22
CA VAL A 57 -2.94 -5.50 -7.88
C VAL A 57 -3.85 -4.86 -6.83
N ARG A 58 -4.39 -5.70 -5.94
CA ARG A 58 -5.15 -5.30 -4.76
C ARG A 58 -4.48 -5.88 -3.52
N LEU A 59 -3.97 -5.00 -2.67
CA LEU A 59 -3.42 -5.34 -1.37
C LEU A 59 -4.39 -4.83 -0.30
N GLU A 60 -5.01 -5.74 0.44
CA GLU A 60 -6.11 -5.44 1.36
C GLU A 60 -5.76 -5.78 2.81
N GLY A 61 -6.28 -4.99 3.74
CA GLY A 61 -6.01 -5.20 5.17
C GLY A 61 -4.57 -4.89 5.58
N LEU A 62 -3.84 -4.04 4.85
CA LEU A 62 -2.40 -3.86 5.03
C LEU A 62 -1.99 -3.46 6.45
N ALA A 63 -2.84 -2.76 7.22
CA ALA A 63 -2.51 -2.43 8.60
C ALA A 63 -2.35 -3.69 9.48
N ASN A 64 -3.10 -4.77 9.18
CA ASN A 64 -2.96 -6.05 9.87
C ASN A 64 -1.62 -6.74 9.62
N ALA A 65 -0.86 -6.38 8.57
CA ALA A 65 0.44 -7.00 8.31
C ALA A 65 1.52 -6.63 9.35
N ASN A 66 1.27 -5.61 10.18
CA ASN A 66 2.17 -5.16 11.25
C ASN A 66 3.60 -4.84 10.75
N PHE A 67 3.71 -4.24 9.57
CA PHE A 67 4.99 -3.83 8.99
C PHE A 67 5.49 -2.50 9.57
N SER A 68 6.81 -2.33 9.68
CA SER A 68 7.40 -1.00 9.84
C SER A 68 7.61 -0.26 8.52
N THR A 69 7.94 -1.01 7.47
CA THR A 69 8.19 -0.45 6.13
C THR A 69 7.44 -1.25 5.08
N LEU A 70 6.76 -0.55 4.17
CA LEU A 70 6.25 -1.10 2.92
C LEU A 70 6.94 -0.41 1.75
N VAL A 71 7.43 -1.19 0.79
CA VAL A 71 7.93 -0.67 -0.49
C VAL A 71 7.14 -1.29 -1.63
N PHE A 72 6.48 -0.44 -2.42
CA PHE A 72 5.73 -0.84 -3.59
C PHE A 72 6.35 -0.23 -4.85
N ASP A 73 6.81 -1.09 -5.77
CA ASP A 73 7.42 -0.70 -7.04
C ASP A 73 6.55 -1.23 -8.19
N GLY A 74 5.78 -0.36 -8.84
CA GLY A 74 4.86 -0.73 -9.93
C GLY A 74 5.22 -0.11 -11.28
N GLY A 75 5.15 -0.87 -12.36
CA GLY A 75 5.28 -0.33 -13.72
C GLY A 75 3.99 0.35 -14.18
N ALA A 76 3.17 -0.34 -14.98
CA ALA A 76 1.94 0.20 -15.54
C ALA A 76 0.71 -0.62 -15.15
N GLY A 77 -0.36 0.00 -14.68
CA GLY A 77 -1.57 -0.74 -14.33
C GLY A 77 -2.41 -0.09 -13.23
N ASN A 78 -3.25 -0.90 -12.58
CA ASN A 78 -4.17 -0.44 -11.54
C ASN A 78 -3.76 -1.04 -10.20
N TYR A 79 -3.54 -0.17 -9.21
CA TYR A 79 -3.05 -0.58 -7.91
C TYR A 79 -3.97 -0.08 -6.81
N THR A 80 -4.44 -0.98 -5.94
CA THR A 80 -5.16 -0.63 -4.71
C THR A 80 -4.32 -1.07 -3.52
N LEU A 81 -3.95 -0.11 -2.68
CA LEU A 81 -3.33 -0.34 -1.39
C LEU A 81 -4.33 0.10 -0.33
N ASP A 82 -4.98 -0.87 0.29
CA ASP A 82 -5.95 -0.68 1.36
C ASP A 82 -5.32 -0.97 2.73
N PHE A 83 -5.21 0.09 3.52
CA PHE A 83 -4.67 0.11 4.87
C PHE A 83 -5.75 -0.11 5.95
N SER A 84 -6.85 -0.77 5.60
CA SER A 84 -7.78 -1.33 6.57
C SER A 84 -7.10 -2.33 7.52
N GLY A 85 -7.73 -2.57 8.67
CA GLY A 85 -7.17 -3.38 9.76
C GLY A 85 -6.70 -2.54 10.96
N GLU A 86 -5.80 -3.11 11.75
CA GLU A 86 -5.29 -2.50 12.99
C GLU A 86 -3.85 -2.01 12.82
N LEU A 87 -3.64 -0.69 12.78
CA LEU A 87 -2.29 -0.11 12.76
C LEU A 87 -1.69 -0.13 14.17
N GLN A 88 -0.81 -1.09 14.44
CA GLN A 88 -0.26 -1.33 15.78
C GLN A 88 1.01 -0.50 16.10
N ARG A 89 1.64 0.09 15.09
CA ARG A 89 2.89 0.86 15.20
C ARG A 89 3.02 1.88 14.07
N ASP A 90 3.95 2.82 14.23
CA ASP A 90 4.28 3.76 13.16
C ASP A 90 4.81 2.97 11.96
N ALA A 91 4.35 3.34 10.78
CA ALA A 91 4.66 2.64 9.54
C ALA A 91 4.96 3.65 8.43
N THR A 92 5.95 3.31 7.60
CA THR A 92 6.32 4.10 6.43
C THR A 92 6.09 3.29 5.16
N VAL A 93 5.49 3.92 4.16
CA VAL A 93 5.17 3.31 2.87
C VAL A 93 5.82 4.17 1.78
N SER A 94 6.63 3.55 0.93
CA SER A 94 7.13 4.15 -0.30
C SER A 94 6.41 3.50 -1.47
N ILE A 95 5.82 4.32 -2.34
CA ILE A 95 5.13 3.86 -3.54
C ILE A 95 5.80 4.55 -4.73
N ASP A 96 6.46 3.76 -5.57
CA ASP A 96 7.06 4.21 -6.83
C ASP A 96 6.29 3.57 -7.98
N SER A 97 5.69 4.39 -8.85
CA SER A 97 4.86 3.91 -9.96
C SER A 97 5.10 4.63 -11.28
N GLY A 98 5.00 3.90 -12.39
CA GLY A 98 5.15 4.43 -13.74
C GLY A 98 3.89 5.13 -14.26
N LEU A 99 3.11 4.40 -15.05
CA LEU A 99 1.85 4.87 -15.64
C LEU A 99 0.68 4.09 -15.02
N SER A 100 -0.02 4.67 -14.06
CA SER A 100 -0.96 3.90 -13.26
C SER A 100 -2.17 4.67 -12.73
N ASP A 101 -3.23 3.94 -12.43
CA ASP A 101 -4.28 4.38 -11.53
C ASP A 101 -4.01 3.80 -10.14
N LEU A 102 -3.65 4.67 -9.19
CA LEU A 102 -3.35 4.30 -7.81
C LEU A 102 -4.50 4.70 -6.89
N ARG A 103 -5.03 3.72 -6.16
CA ARG A 103 -5.98 3.93 -5.08
C ARG A 103 -5.33 3.63 -3.74
N ILE A 104 -5.37 4.61 -2.86
CA ILE A 104 -4.92 4.50 -1.47
C ILE A 104 -6.16 4.59 -0.59
N VAL A 105 -6.43 3.56 0.21
CA VAL A 105 -7.56 3.53 1.15
C VAL A 105 -7.01 3.55 2.56
N VAL A 106 -7.38 4.55 3.35
CA VAL A 106 -6.98 4.68 4.76
C VAL A 106 -8.21 4.99 5.60
N PRO A 107 -8.72 4.04 6.40
CA PRO A 107 -9.95 4.23 7.15
C PRO A 107 -9.96 5.46 8.05
N VAL A 108 -11.15 6.06 8.22
CA VAL A 108 -11.36 7.15 9.19
C VAL A 108 -10.86 6.74 10.57
N GLY A 109 -10.12 7.65 11.21
CA GLY A 109 -9.58 7.45 12.57
C GLY A 109 -8.12 6.99 12.59
N VAL A 110 -7.55 6.58 11.45
CA VAL A 110 -6.10 6.36 11.31
C VAL A 110 -5.39 7.70 11.14
N ASN A 111 -4.33 7.93 11.92
CA ASN A 111 -3.49 9.12 11.78
C ASN A 111 -2.57 8.94 10.56
N ALA A 112 -2.80 9.70 9.49
CA ALA A 112 -2.13 9.46 8.22
C ALA A 112 -1.59 10.73 7.57
N ILE A 113 -0.42 10.60 6.96
CA ILE A 113 0.26 11.63 6.18
C ILE A 113 0.62 11.00 4.84
N VAL A 114 0.09 11.55 3.75
CA VAL A 114 0.41 11.14 2.37
C VAL A 114 1.09 12.31 1.67
N THR A 115 2.34 12.12 1.30
CA THR A 115 3.10 13.08 0.49
C THR A 115 3.15 12.56 -0.94
N ILE A 116 2.73 13.38 -1.90
CA ILE A 116 2.76 13.04 -3.31
C ILE A 116 3.80 13.93 -4.00
N ASP A 117 4.85 13.28 -4.52
CA ASP A 117 5.95 13.89 -5.25
C ASP A 117 6.00 13.27 -6.66
N GLY A 118 5.32 13.85 -7.64
CA GLY A 118 5.15 13.19 -8.94
C GLY A 118 4.88 14.11 -10.11
N GLY A 119 4.94 13.54 -11.32
CA GLY A 119 4.81 14.24 -12.61
C GLY A 119 3.38 14.69 -12.93
N LEU A 120 2.88 14.31 -14.12
CA LEU A 120 1.53 14.65 -14.58
C LEU A 120 0.49 13.77 -13.86
N THR A 121 0.05 14.20 -12.68
CA THR A 121 -0.86 13.44 -11.83
C THR A 121 -2.14 14.22 -11.52
N ASP A 122 -3.27 13.56 -11.72
CA ASP A 122 -4.57 14.05 -11.24
C ASP A 122 -4.87 13.39 -9.89
N ILE A 123 -5.11 14.22 -8.88
CA ILE A 123 -5.28 13.77 -7.50
C ILE A 123 -6.71 14.03 -7.06
N ASN A 124 -7.40 12.97 -6.63
CA ASN A 124 -8.72 13.03 -6.04
C ASN A 124 -8.64 12.57 -4.59
N THR A 125 -9.27 13.30 -3.68
CA THR A 125 -9.31 12.95 -2.25
C THR A 125 -10.72 13.04 -1.72
N SER A 126 -11.09 12.19 -0.77
CA SER A 126 -12.39 12.30 -0.08
C SER A 126 -12.43 13.49 0.88
N ASP A 127 -13.63 13.96 1.21
CA ASP A 127 -13.86 15.20 1.97
C ASP A 127 -13.20 15.23 3.37
N GLY A 128 -12.84 14.07 3.93
CA GLY A 128 -12.20 13.95 5.24
C GLY A 128 -10.73 14.36 5.29
N TRP A 129 -10.09 14.58 4.13
CA TRP A 129 -8.67 14.88 4.02
C TRP A 129 -8.38 16.38 4.00
N SER A 130 -7.33 16.79 4.71
CA SER A 130 -6.78 18.14 4.65
C SER A 130 -5.57 18.20 3.74
N GLN A 131 -5.50 19.20 2.86
CA GLN A 131 -4.41 19.38 1.90
C GLN A 131 -3.58 20.63 2.19
N SER A 132 -2.26 20.50 2.13
CA SER A 132 -1.31 21.62 2.09
C SER A 132 -0.19 21.32 1.08
N GLY A 133 -0.27 21.94 -0.10
CA GLY A 133 0.63 21.62 -1.21
C GLY A 133 0.46 20.18 -1.68
N GLY A 134 1.56 19.43 -1.76
CA GLY A 134 1.58 17.99 -2.09
C GLY A 134 1.34 17.06 -0.90
N VAL A 135 1.03 17.61 0.29
CA VAL A 135 0.81 16.83 1.51
C VAL A 135 -0.68 16.76 1.83
N TYR A 136 -1.17 15.54 1.98
CA TYR A 136 -2.54 15.20 2.36
C TYR A 136 -2.52 14.55 3.73
N THR A 137 -3.42 14.97 4.61
CA THR A 137 -3.43 14.51 5.99
C THR A 137 -4.82 14.13 6.43
N GLN A 138 -4.90 13.04 7.19
CA GLN A 138 -6.08 12.64 7.92
C GLN A 138 -5.72 12.58 9.40
N LYS A 139 -6.51 13.28 10.22
CA LYS A 139 -6.32 13.24 11.67
C LYS A 139 -6.94 11.96 12.22
N GLY A 140 -6.16 11.23 13.00
CA GLY A 140 -6.61 10.05 13.71
C GLY A 140 -5.98 9.93 15.10
N GLU A 141 -6.07 8.74 15.67
CA GLU A 141 -5.46 8.41 16.97
C GLU A 141 -4.42 7.29 16.81
N GLY A 142 -3.54 7.16 17.81
CA GLY A 142 -2.55 6.09 17.84
C GLY A 142 -1.36 6.34 16.91
N PRO A 143 -0.76 5.27 16.35
CA PRO A 143 0.40 5.37 15.49
C PRO A 143 0.14 6.10 14.17
N THR A 144 1.21 6.54 13.54
CA THR A 144 1.16 7.32 12.29
C THR A 144 1.52 6.46 11.08
N LEU A 145 0.64 6.44 10.09
CA LEU A 145 0.90 5.92 8.76
C LEU A 145 1.46 7.03 7.86
N THR A 146 2.73 6.92 7.47
CA THR A 146 3.38 7.87 6.55
C THR A 146 3.54 7.23 5.19
N ILE A 147 2.95 7.82 4.15
CA ILE A 147 2.99 7.33 2.77
C ILE A 147 3.68 8.38 1.91
N VAL A 148 4.68 7.97 1.15
CA VAL A 148 5.34 8.80 0.13
C VAL A 148 5.08 8.16 -1.22
N VAL A 149 4.54 8.94 -2.15
CA VAL A 149 4.17 8.49 -3.49
C VAL A 149 4.98 9.23 -4.52
N ASN A 150 5.77 8.51 -5.32
CA ASN A 150 6.35 8.99 -6.55
C ASN A 150 5.66 8.32 -7.74
N MET A 151 5.01 9.12 -8.59
CA MET A 151 4.32 8.63 -9.78
C MET A 151 4.80 9.36 -11.03
N GLY A 152 5.07 8.60 -12.08
CA GLY A 152 5.44 9.13 -13.39
C GLY A 152 4.28 9.89 -14.05
N ALA A 153 3.15 9.21 -14.25
CA ALA A 153 1.91 9.80 -14.75
C ALA A 153 0.69 8.93 -14.37
N GLY A 154 -0.48 9.56 -14.23
CA GLY A 154 -1.74 8.85 -14.01
C GLY A 154 -2.63 9.50 -12.97
N ASN A 155 -3.49 8.71 -12.34
CA ASN A 155 -4.43 9.19 -11.33
C ASN A 155 -4.08 8.65 -9.94
N ILE A 156 -4.22 9.49 -8.93
CA ILE A 156 -4.16 9.08 -7.53
C ILE A 156 -5.52 9.37 -6.90
N THR A 157 -6.12 8.36 -6.29
CA THR A 157 -7.33 8.52 -5.47
C THR A 157 -7.01 8.13 -4.03
N ILE A 158 -7.16 9.08 -3.11
CA ILE A 158 -7.06 8.83 -1.66
C ILE A 158 -8.49 8.82 -1.10
N THR A 159 -8.87 7.71 -0.48
CA THR A 159 -10.17 7.58 0.18
C THR A 159 -10.03 7.06 1.61
N ASP A 160 -11.12 7.25 2.35
CA ASP A 160 -11.42 6.60 3.61
C ASP A 160 -12.03 5.20 3.44
#